data_AF-Q86MT9-F1
#
_entry.id   AF-Q86MT9-F1
#
_cell.length_a   1.000
_cell.length_b   1.000
_cell.length_c   1.000
_cell.angle_alpha   90.00
_cell.angle_beta   90.00
_cell.angle_gamma   90.00
#
_symmetry.space_group_name_H-M   'P 1'
#
loop_
_entity.id
_entity.type
_entity.pdbx_description
1 polymer ?
#
loop_
_entity_poly.entity_id
_entity_poly.type
_entity_poly.pdbx_seq_one_letter_code
_entity_poly.pdbx_strand_id
1 'polypeptide(L)'
;VGGLTKLTSAGTSSESSQGGSEASQGSPPATASQAPKGDPLLTAFVESAAIETFFLWHKYKAENSKTQSVGSLQPLNGDSVDGGEQNPQTQLKSGTIPPDFLRQMFYTLADYRDILFRKNDIVIGNTGSDSTKDEMSQREEKIKGAIQTFFQNGDKKTAGVSSQTGQTPDKWWNQNAKHIWHGMICALTHKTETPGDVDEKVKKAFFGDKGTSNEPIETYKYDQVKLKEEVNGAKTNESPTLLSEFVKRPTYF
;
A
#
# COMPACT_ATOMS: atom_id res chain seq x y z
N VAL A 1 15.14 10.05 -0.56
CA VAL A 1 14.37 11.10 0.15
C VAL A 1 13.99 12.16 -0.85
N GLY A 2 12.68 12.38 -1.09
CA GLY A 2 12.19 13.35 -2.08
C GLY A 2 10.67 13.37 -2.29
N GLY A 3 9.95 12.32 -1.90
CA GLY A 3 8.48 12.28 -2.01
C GLY A 3 7.71 12.83 -0.81
N LEU A 4 8.31 12.87 0.39
CA LEU A 4 7.56 13.14 1.63
C LEU A 4 7.66 14.59 2.15
N THR A 5 8.46 15.46 1.53
CA THR A 5 8.67 16.86 1.97
C THR A 5 7.82 17.89 1.22
N LYS A 6 6.99 17.49 0.25
CA LYS A 6 6.31 18.44 -0.65
C LYS A 6 4.91 18.91 -0.20
N LEU A 7 4.49 18.61 1.04
CA LEU A 7 3.11 18.87 1.51
C LEU A 7 2.98 19.83 2.71
N THR A 8 4.03 20.54 3.13
CA THR A 8 3.95 21.46 4.28
C THR A 8 4.42 22.89 3.99
N SER A 9 4.26 23.40 2.77
CA SER A 9 4.54 24.82 2.50
C SER A 9 3.51 25.41 1.53
N ALA A 10 2.38 25.82 2.10
CA ALA A 10 1.49 26.81 1.51
C ALA A 10 1.01 27.71 2.64
N GLY A 11 1.53 28.94 2.70
CA GLY A 11 1.07 29.98 3.63
C GLY A 11 2.21 30.70 4.35
N THR A 12 2.80 31.70 3.69
CA THR A 12 2.94 33.09 4.19
C THR A 12 3.90 33.83 3.26
N SER A 13 3.37 34.84 2.57
CA SER A 13 4.12 35.79 1.75
C SER A 13 4.83 36.81 2.64
N SER A 14 6.10 37.10 2.36
CA SER A 14 6.78 38.36 2.71
C SER A 14 8.03 38.52 1.84
N GLU A 15 8.14 39.66 1.15
CA GLU A 15 9.24 40.06 0.25
C GLU A 15 10.56 40.36 0.98
N SER A 16 11.71 40.02 0.38
CA SER A 16 12.75 40.99 -0.07
C SER A 16 14.10 40.33 -0.48
N SER A 17 14.47 40.61 -1.75
CA SER A 17 15.80 40.92 -2.35
C SER A 17 17.13 40.18 -2.05
N GLN A 18 17.72 39.68 -3.16
CA GLN A 18 19.10 39.89 -3.67
C GLN A 18 20.19 38.80 -3.50
N GLY A 19 20.80 38.40 -4.64
CA GLY A 19 22.23 38.03 -4.75
C GLY A 19 22.54 36.57 -5.11
N GLY A 20 23.15 36.33 -6.28
CA GLY A 20 23.37 34.99 -6.87
C GLY A 20 24.63 34.23 -6.45
N SER A 21 24.71 32.95 -6.85
CA SER A 21 25.83 32.33 -7.59
C SER A 21 25.60 30.82 -7.74
N GLU A 22 25.88 30.29 -8.93
CA GLU A 22 25.80 28.89 -9.32
C GLU A 22 26.76 27.99 -8.52
N ALA A 23 26.28 26.81 -8.11
CA ALA A 23 27.11 25.63 -7.89
C ALA A 23 26.30 24.36 -8.19
N SER A 24 26.77 23.63 -9.21
CA SER A 24 26.22 22.38 -9.72
C SER A 24 26.25 21.28 -8.66
N GLN A 25 25.09 20.77 -8.24
CA GLN A 25 24.96 19.62 -7.34
C GLN A 25 24.61 18.36 -8.14
N GLY A 26 25.58 17.45 -8.22
CA GLY A 26 25.38 16.08 -8.69
C GLY A 26 24.33 15.34 -7.88
N SER A 27 23.40 14.69 -8.58
CA SER A 27 22.37 13.84 -7.98
C SER A 27 22.96 12.53 -7.46
N PRO A 28 22.64 12.08 -6.24
CA PRO A 28 22.95 10.73 -5.79
C PRO A 28 21.93 9.71 -6.38
N PRO A 29 22.31 8.42 -6.55
CA PRO A 29 21.49 7.45 -7.25
C PRO A 29 20.32 6.96 -6.38
N ALA A 30 19.10 7.11 -6.89
CA ALA A 30 17.91 6.52 -6.30
C ALA A 30 17.95 4.99 -6.47
N THR A 31 17.94 4.25 -5.36
CA THR A 31 17.68 2.81 -5.37
C THR A 31 16.18 2.62 -5.58
N ALA A 32 15.75 2.68 -6.84
CA ALA A 32 14.46 2.17 -7.28
C ALA A 32 14.58 0.64 -7.36
N SER A 33 14.02 -0.06 -6.38
CA SER A 33 13.63 -1.45 -6.59
C SER A 33 12.72 -1.49 -7.81
N GLN A 34 13.05 -2.37 -8.75
CA GLN A 34 12.66 -2.34 -10.17
C GLN A 34 11.14 -2.30 -10.39
N ALA A 35 10.55 -1.10 -10.41
CA ALA A 35 9.50 -0.84 -11.39
C ALA A 35 10.15 -0.97 -12.77
N PRO A 36 9.53 -1.62 -13.79
CA PRO A 36 10.00 -1.50 -15.15
C PRO A 36 10.12 -0.01 -15.44
N LYS A 37 11.33 0.48 -15.69
CA LYS A 37 11.60 1.89 -15.99
C LYS A 37 10.73 2.27 -17.20
N GLY A 38 9.55 2.86 -16.97
CA GLY A 38 8.64 3.27 -18.04
C GLY A 38 7.13 3.18 -17.79
N ASP A 39 6.63 2.52 -16.74
CA ASP A 39 5.17 2.48 -16.47
C ASP A 39 4.74 3.49 -15.38
N PRO A 40 4.16 4.64 -15.75
CA PRO A 40 3.72 5.66 -14.79
C PRO A 40 2.51 5.21 -13.95
N LEU A 41 1.64 4.34 -14.49
CA LEU A 41 0.49 3.83 -13.75
C LEU A 41 0.95 2.88 -12.64
N LEU A 42 1.89 1.99 -12.95
CA LEU A 42 2.46 1.07 -11.95
C LEU A 42 3.17 1.86 -10.86
N THR A 43 3.97 2.86 -11.26
CA THR A 43 4.70 3.72 -10.31
C THR A 43 3.72 4.38 -9.34
N ALA A 44 2.64 4.98 -9.84
CA ALA A 44 1.62 5.60 -9.00
C ALA A 44 0.97 4.59 -8.04
N PHE A 45 0.58 3.40 -8.52
CA PHE A 45 -0.06 2.39 -7.70
C PHE A 45 0.88 1.85 -6.61
N VAL A 46 2.14 1.60 -6.94
CA VAL A 46 3.15 1.13 -5.98
C VAL A 46 3.39 2.18 -4.90
N GLU A 47 3.60 3.44 -5.28
CA GLU A 47 3.86 4.52 -4.33
C GLU A 47 2.65 4.78 -3.43
N SER A 48 1.45 4.86 -4.00
CA SER A 48 0.22 5.09 -3.23
C SER A 48 -0.06 3.95 -2.25
N ALA A 49 -0.01 2.69 -2.71
CA ALA A 49 -0.28 1.53 -1.84
C ALA A 49 0.78 1.38 -0.74
N ALA A 50 2.05 1.67 -1.03
CA ALA A 50 3.13 1.66 -0.04
C ALA A 50 2.94 2.75 1.02
N ILE A 51 2.62 3.98 0.61
CA ILE A 51 2.36 5.11 1.53
C ILE A 51 1.15 4.82 2.42
N GLU A 52 0.06 4.32 1.84
CA GLU A 52 -1.13 3.94 2.60
C GLU A 52 -0.82 2.85 3.62
N THR A 53 -0.11 1.80 3.21
CA THR A 53 0.34 0.73 4.10
C THR A 53 1.21 1.26 5.24
N PHE A 54 2.12 2.19 4.96
CA PHE A 54 2.99 2.81 5.96
C PHE A 54 2.17 3.56 7.03
N PHE A 55 1.21 4.39 6.61
CA PHE A 55 0.38 5.14 7.55
C PHE A 55 -0.61 4.26 8.31
N LEU A 56 -1.18 3.25 7.65
CA LEU A 56 -2.02 2.23 8.30
C LEU A 56 -1.21 1.50 9.37
N TRP A 57 0.03 1.10 9.07
CA TRP A 57 0.90 0.43 10.04
C TRP A 57 1.23 1.33 11.23
N HIS A 58 1.57 2.60 10.99
CA HIS A 58 1.81 3.57 12.05
C HIS A 58 0.59 3.70 12.98
N LYS A 59 -0.61 3.84 12.41
CA LYS A 59 -1.86 3.92 13.18
C LYS A 59 -2.15 2.62 13.95
N TYR A 60 -2.01 1.47 13.30
CA TYR A 60 -2.23 0.16 13.91
C TYR A 60 -1.34 -0.04 15.15
N LYS A 61 -0.06 0.33 15.06
CA LYS A 61 0.85 0.31 16.21
C LYS A 61 0.43 1.26 17.33
N ALA A 62 -0.01 2.46 17.00
CA ALA A 62 -0.45 3.45 17.99
C ALA A 62 -1.70 3.00 18.75
N GLU A 63 -2.64 2.34 18.07
CA GLU A 63 -3.87 1.81 18.69
C GLU A 63 -3.58 0.59 19.57
N ASN A 64 -2.77 -0.34 19.09
CA ASN A 64 -2.45 -1.58 19.80
C ASN A 64 -1.37 -1.43 20.88
N SER A 65 -0.68 -0.30 20.96
CA SER A 65 0.19 0.04 22.08
C SER A 65 -0.55 0.75 23.22
N LYS A 66 -1.61 1.51 22.90
CA LYS A 66 -2.48 2.14 23.90
C LYS A 66 -3.29 1.12 24.68
N THR A 67 -3.82 0.08 24.01
CA THR A 67 -4.57 -1.01 24.64
C THR A 67 -3.75 -1.86 25.62
N GLN A 68 -2.42 -1.80 25.57
CA GLN A 68 -1.55 -2.45 26.58
C GLN A 68 -1.31 -1.57 27.83
N SER A 69 -1.59 -0.27 27.76
CA SER A 69 -1.37 0.70 28.85
C SER A 69 -2.64 0.97 29.67
N VAL A 70 -3.82 0.89 29.05
CA VAL A 70 -5.11 1.02 29.76
C VAL A 70 -5.60 -0.36 30.15
N GLY A 71 -5.58 -0.62 31.46
CA GLY A 71 -5.71 -1.95 32.05
C GLY A 71 -6.86 -2.82 31.53
N SER A 72 -6.56 -4.12 31.54
CA SER A 72 -7.47 -5.25 31.68
C SER A 72 -8.94 -4.87 31.92
N LEU A 73 -9.68 -4.61 30.84
CA LEU A 73 -11.11 -4.87 30.84
C LEU A 73 -11.26 -6.31 30.38
N GLN A 74 -11.34 -7.21 31.36
CA GLN A 74 -11.72 -8.60 31.14
C GLN A 74 -13.02 -8.65 30.32
N PRO A 75 -13.12 -9.49 29.28
CA PRO A 75 -14.41 -9.97 28.84
C PRO A 75 -15.03 -10.74 30.00
N LEU A 76 -16.24 -10.35 30.41
CA LEU A 76 -17.16 -11.18 31.17
C LEU A 76 -17.60 -12.34 30.27
N ASN A 77 -16.71 -13.30 30.06
CA ASN A 77 -16.96 -14.69 29.67
C ASN A 77 -15.62 -15.43 29.58
N GLY A 78 -15.46 -16.40 30.50
CA GLY A 78 -14.22 -17.13 30.70
C GLY A 78 -13.92 -18.11 29.58
N ASP A 79 -13.06 -17.67 28.66
CA ASP A 79 -12.09 -18.55 28.03
C ASP A 79 -10.73 -17.86 28.11
N SER A 80 -9.84 -18.39 28.95
CA SER A 80 -8.46 -17.93 29.04
C SER A 80 -7.74 -18.37 27.78
N VAL A 81 -7.82 -17.54 26.73
CA VAL A 81 -6.89 -17.64 25.62
C VAL A 81 -5.52 -17.29 26.19
N ASP A 82 -4.57 -18.20 26.05
CA ASP A 82 -3.14 -18.06 26.31
C ASP A 82 -2.56 -16.94 25.41
N GLY A 83 -2.95 -15.71 25.71
CA GLY A 83 -2.69 -14.51 24.92
C GLY A 83 -1.38 -13.90 25.35
N GLY A 84 -0.28 -14.51 24.92
CA GLY A 84 1.04 -13.88 25.04
C GLY A 84 0.98 -12.47 24.46
N GLU A 85 1.23 -11.47 25.30
CA GLU A 85 1.33 -10.04 24.96
C GLU A 85 2.33 -9.81 23.82
N GLN A 86 1.88 -9.89 22.58
CA GLN A 86 2.74 -9.72 21.42
C GLN A 86 2.48 -8.34 20.82
N ASN A 87 3.24 -7.35 21.28
CA ASN A 87 3.32 -6.02 20.67
C ASN A 87 3.47 -6.16 19.14
N PRO A 88 2.68 -5.45 18.31
CA PRO A 88 2.71 -5.58 16.85
C PRO A 88 4.11 -5.47 16.23
N GLN A 89 4.97 -4.59 16.75
CA GLN A 89 6.33 -4.42 16.25
C GLN A 89 7.20 -5.67 16.51
N THR A 90 6.96 -6.38 17.61
CA THR A 90 7.68 -7.63 17.92
C THR A 90 7.29 -8.74 16.95
N GLN A 91 6.01 -8.86 16.61
CA GLN A 91 5.52 -9.80 15.59
C GLN A 91 6.16 -9.49 14.23
N LEU A 92 6.17 -8.21 13.83
CA LEU A 92 6.76 -7.82 12.55
C LEU A 92 8.26 -8.14 12.51
N LYS A 93 8.99 -7.92 13.61
CA LYS A 93 10.42 -8.27 13.75
C LYS A 93 10.71 -9.77 13.73
N SER A 94 9.72 -10.63 14.01
CA SER A 94 9.85 -12.09 13.87
C SER A 94 9.43 -12.58 12.48
N GLY A 95 9.02 -11.68 11.59
CA GLY A 95 8.57 -12.01 10.24
C GLY A 95 7.09 -12.37 10.16
N THR A 96 6.29 -11.95 11.15
CA THR A 96 4.85 -12.19 11.18
C THR A 96 4.09 -10.87 11.09
N ILE A 97 3.28 -10.71 10.04
CA ILE A 97 2.30 -9.62 9.95
C ILE A 97 1.09 -10.00 10.82
N PRO A 98 0.66 -9.15 11.78
CA PRO A 98 -0.54 -9.40 12.58
C PRO A 98 -1.75 -9.70 11.69
N PRO A 99 -2.57 -10.74 11.98
CA PRO A 99 -3.65 -11.19 11.09
C PRO A 99 -4.65 -10.10 10.70
N ASP A 100 -5.07 -9.25 11.65
CA ASP A 100 -6.02 -8.17 11.39
C ASP A 100 -5.42 -7.10 10.47
N PHE A 101 -4.14 -6.79 10.65
CA PHE A 101 -3.43 -5.85 9.78
C PHE A 101 -3.19 -6.45 8.39
N LEU A 102 -2.85 -7.74 8.29
CA LEU A 102 -2.73 -8.44 7.02
C LEU A 102 -4.06 -8.40 6.25
N ARG A 103 -5.19 -8.56 6.96
CA ARG A 103 -6.52 -8.42 6.37
C ARG A 103 -6.76 -7.01 5.84
N GLN A 104 -6.38 -5.97 6.58
CA GLN A 104 -6.45 -4.59 6.09
C GLN A 104 -5.64 -4.41 4.80
N MET A 105 -4.42 -4.93 4.73
CA MET A 105 -3.59 -4.88 3.51
C MET A 105 -4.26 -5.60 2.32
N PHE A 106 -4.94 -6.72 2.55
CA PHE A 106 -5.69 -7.43 1.49
C PHE A 106 -6.82 -6.57 0.93
N TYR A 107 -7.59 -5.90 1.80
CA TYR A 107 -8.64 -4.96 1.37
C TYR A 107 -8.06 -3.76 0.64
N THR A 108 -7.00 -3.13 1.14
CA THR A 108 -6.32 -2.03 0.44
C THR A 108 -5.92 -2.45 -0.98
N LEU A 109 -5.27 -3.61 -1.17
CA LEU A 109 -4.91 -4.06 -2.51
C LEU A 109 -6.14 -4.33 -3.40
N ALA A 110 -7.23 -4.84 -2.82
CA ALA A 110 -8.49 -5.02 -3.53
C ALA A 110 -9.08 -3.67 -3.98
N ASP A 111 -9.02 -2.63 -3.15
CA ASP A 111 -9.47 -1.28 -3.50
C ASP A 111 -8.64 -0.69 -4.65
N TYR A 112 -7.31 -0.88 -4.66
CA TYR A 112 -6.48 -0.50 -5.81
C TYR A 112 -6.90 -1.23 -7.09
N ARG A 113 -7.32 -2.50 -6.97
CA ARG A 113 -7.89 -3.22 -8.11
C ARG A 113 -9.19 -2.56 -8.55
N ASP A 114 -10.11 -2.29 -7.64
CA ASP A 114 -11.38 -1.66 -7.97
C ASP A 114 -11.20 -0.25 -8.58
N ILE A 115 -10.19 0.52 -8.15
CA ILE A 115 -9.73 1.76 -8.81
C ILE A 115 -9.34 1.49 -10.27
N LEU A 116 -8.51 0.48 -10.53
CA LEU A 116 -8.08 0.14 -11.89
C LEU A 116 -9.26 -0.20 -12.81
N PHE A 117 -10.23 -0.95 -12.28
CA PHE A 117 -11.43 -1.37 -12.99
C PHE A 117 -12.59 -0.36 -12.92
N ARG A 118 -12.39 0.79 -12.25
CA ARG A 118 -13.38 1.86 -12.06
C ARG A 118 -14.66 1.42 -11.38
N LYS A 119 -14.56 0.47 -10.46
CA LYS A 119 -15.71 -0.07 -9.72
C LYS A 119 -16.09 0.76 -8.49
N ASN A 120 -15.39 1.86 -8.22
CA ASN A 120 -15.61 2.73 -7.06
C ASN A 120 -16.80 3.70 -7.18
N ASP A 121 -17.68 3.51 -8.15
CA ASP A 121 -18.86 4.38 -8.34
C ASP A 121 -19.76 4.43 -7.09
N ILE A 122 -19.68 3.40 -6.25
CA ILE A 122 -20.44 3.26 -5.00
C ILE A 122 -19.99 4.27 -3.92
N VAL A 123 -18.72 4.68 -3.89
CA VAL A 123 -18.18 5.58 -2.84
C VAL A 123 -18.70 7.01 -2.99
N ILE A 124 -19.00 7.45 -4.22
CA ILE A 124 -19.49 8.81 -4.52
C ILE A 124 -20.97 9.00 -4.13
N GLY A 125 -21.74 7.91 -4.06
CA GLY A 125 -23.18 7.96 -3.75
C GLY A 125 -23.50 8.35 -2.31
N ASN A 126 -22.60 8.05 -1.35
CA ASN A 126 -22.93 8.01 0.08
C ASN A 126 -22.29 9.10 0.97
N THR A 127 -21.51 10.04 0.42
CA THR A 127 -20.90 11.10 1.24
C THR A 127 -21.78 12.35 1.32
N GLY A 128 -22.19 12.69 2.54
CA GLY A 128 -22.99 13.88 2.86
C GLY A 128 -22.21 15.21 2.76
N SER A 129 -23.00 16.28 2.58
CA SER A 129 -22.66 17.69 2.31
C SER A 129 -22.02 18.00 0.94
N ASP A 130 -22.59 19.00 0.26
CA ASP A 130 -22.40 19.28 -1.18
C ASP A 130 -20.95 19.62 -1.59
N SER A 131 -20.15 20.29 -0.75
CA SER A 131 -18.81 20.77 -1.17
C SER A 131 -17.75 19.66 -1.21
N THR A 132 -17.76 18.72 -0.26
CA THR A 132 -16.80 17.61 -0.22
C THR A 132 -17.11 16.53 -1.25
N LYS A 133 -18.38 16.38 -1.63
CA LYS A 133 -18.82 15.46 -2.68
C LYS A 133 -18.26 15.86 -4.04
N ASP A 134 -18.26 17.15 -4.34
CA ASP A 134 -17.75 17.68 -5.60
C ASP A 134 -16.24 17.43 -5.76
N GLU A 135 -15.45 17.66 -4.70
CA GLU A 135 -14.01 17.46 -4.78
C GLU A 135 -13.61 15.98 -4.97
N MET A 136 -14.26 15.06 -4.23
CA MET A 136 -13.98 13.63 -4.38
C MET A 136 -14.46 13.10 -5.73
N SER A 137 -15.64 13.52 -6.19
CA SER A 137 -16.15 13.15 -7.51
C SER A 137 -15.21 13.63 -8.61
N GLN A 138 -14.73 14.88 -8.53
CA GLN A 138 -13.77 15.43 -9.50
C GLN A 138 -12.43 14.68 -9.49
N ARG A 139 -11.93 14.27 -8.31
CA ARG A 139 -10.71 13.47 -8.22
C ARG A 139 -10.90 12.09 -8.84
N GLU A 140 -12.00 11.42 -8.53
CA GLU A 140 -12.33 10.11 -9.09
C GLU A 140 -12.52 10.19 -10.61
N GLU A 141 -13.22 11.20 -11.13
CA GLU A 141 -13.35 11.44 -12.57
C GLU A 141 -11.99 11.64 -13.24
N LYS A 142 -11.09 12.41 -12.62
CA LYS A 142 -9.71 12.59 -13.10
C LYS A 142 -8.94 11.27 -13.11
N ILE A 143 -9.06 10.46 -12.06
CA ILE A 143 -8.41 9.14 -11.97
C ILE A 143 -8.95 8.21 -13.06
N LYS A 144 -10.28 8.08 -13.18
CA LYS A 144 -10.94 7.29 -14.23
C LYS A 144 -10.48 7.74 -15.63
N GLY A 145 -10.43 9.05 -15.88
CA GLY A 145 -9.96 9.64 -17.14
C GLY A 145 -8.48 9.34 -17.43
N ALA A 146 -7.61 9.45 -16.43
CA ALA A 146 -6.18 9.15 -16.56
C ALA A 146 -5.95 7.67 -16.87
N ILE A 147 -6.61 6.76 -16.14
CA ILE A 147 -6.56 5.32 -16.40
C ILE A 147 -7.11 5.00 -17.80
N GLN A 148 -8.11 5.76 -18.27
CA GLN A 148 -8.70 5.55 -19.61
C GLN A 148 -7.69 5.87 -20.68
N THR A 149 -7.10 7.04 -20.54
CA THR A 149 -6.11 7.58 -21.45
C THR A 149 -4.89 6.66 -21.49
N PHE A 150 -4.46 6.12 -20.35
CA PHE A 150 -3.37 5.15 -20.26
C PHE A 150 -3.63 3.92 -21.14
N PHE A 151 -4.81 3.29 -21.04
CA PHE A 151 -5.13 2.09 -21.81
C PHE A 151 -5.52 2.38 -23.27
N GLN A 152 -6.05 3.56 -23.59
CA GLN A 152 -6.38 3.96 -24.98
C GLN A 152 -5.16 4.38 -25.79
N ASN A 153 -4.13 4.95 -25.15
CA ASN A 153 -2.93 5.43 -25.85
C ASN A 153 -1.99 4.30 -26.31
N GLY A 154 -2.27 3.04 -25.96
CA GLY A 154 -1.54 1.87 -26.45
C GLY A 154 -1.67 1.63 -27.97
N ASP A 155 -2.64 2.24 -28.64
CA ASP A 155 -2.91 2.06 -30.08
C ASP A 155 -2.22 3.10 -30.99
N LYS A 156 -1.71 4.22 -30.46
CA LYS A 156 -1.00 5.21 -31.28
C LYS A 156 0.48 4.84 -31.44
N LYS A 157 0.77 4.08 -32.50
CA LYS A 157 2.14 3.82 -32.99
C LYS A 157 2.86 5.13 -33.33
N THR A 158 3.76 5.59 -32.47
CA THR A 158 4.94 6.34 -32.89
C THR A 158 6.14 5.41 -32.85
N ALA A 159 6.76 5.19 -34.00
CA ALA A 159 7.92 4.32 -34.15
C ALA A 159 9.08 4.87 -33.30
N GLY A 160 9.55 4.09 -32.31
CA GLY A 160 10.82 4.35 -31.64
C GLY A 160 10.87 4.13 -30.13
N VAL A 161 9.72 4.04 -29.44
CA VAL A 161 9.67 3.72 -28.01
C VAL A 161 8.73 2.53 -27.84
N SER A 162 9.17 1.49 -27.13
CA SER A 162 8.38 0.31 -26.79
C SER A 162 7.19 0.71 -25.90
N SER A 163 6.16 1.30 -26.51
CA SER A 163 4.87 1.53 -25.89
C SER A 163 4.20 0.18 -25.69
N GLN A 164 3.71 -0.10 -24.48
CA GLN A 164 3.00 -1.34 -24.14
C GLN A 164 1.67 -1.37 -24.92
N THR A 165 1.72 -1.87 -26.15
CA THR A 165 0.58 -2.00 -27.05
C THR A 165 -0.50 -2.91 -26.45
N GLY A 166 -1.75 -2.44 -26.34
CA GLY A 166 -2.94 -3.28 -26.19
C GLY A 166 -3.10 -4.07 -24.88
N GLN A 167 -2.59 -3.59 -23.74
CA GLN A 167 -2.90 -4.19 -22.45
C GLN A 167 -4.32 -3.83 -22.00
N THR A 168 -5.12 -4.83 -21.63
CA THR A 168 -6.38 -4.62 -20.89
C THR A 168 -6.08 -4.41 -19.40
N PRO A 169 -6.99 -3.79 -18.63
CA PRO A 169 -6.87 -3.71 -17.17
C PRO A 169 -6.59 -5.08 -16.52
N ASP A 170 -7.24 -6.15 -16.98
CA ASP A 170 -6.97 -7.52 -16.49
C ASP A 170 -5.54 -7.98 -16.74
N LYS A 171 -5.05 -7.83 -17.99
CA LYS A 171 -3.70 -8.24 -18.34
C LYS A 171 -2.66 -7.44 -17.56
N TRP A 172 -2.89 -6.13 -17.44
CA TRP A 172 -2.04 -5.23 -16.67
C TRP A 172 -2.01 -5.63 -15.19
N TRP A 173 -3.18 -5.83 -14.57
CA TRP A 173 -3.27 -6.24 -13.16
C TRP A 173 -2.56 -7.57 -12.91
N ASN A 174 -2.80 -8.58 -13.74
CA ASN A 174 -2.16 -9.90 -13.59
C ASN A 174 -0.62 -9.83 -13.67
N GLN A 175 -0.06 -8.86 -14.40
CA GLN A 175 1.38 -8.64 -14.49
C GLN A 175 1.93 -7.82 -13.32
N ASN A 176 1.14 -6.87 -12.81
CA ASN A 176 1.61 -5.78 -11.95
C ASN A 176 1.18 -5.89 -10.48
N ALA A 177 0.12 -6.64 -10.14
CA ALA A 177 -0.39 -6.75 -8.77
C ALA A 177 0.68 -7.21 -7.76
N LYS A 178 1.55 -8.13 -8.18
CA LYS A 178 2.70 -8.59 -7.37
C LYS A 178 3.68 -7.48 -7.03
N HIS A 179 3.87 -6.49 -7.91
CA HIS A 179 4.77 -5.37 -7.70
C HIS A 179 4.15 -4.34 -6.74
N ILE A 180 2.83 -4.12 -6.83
CA ILE A 180 2.09 -3.30 -5.87
C ILE A 180 2.17 -3.93 -4.48
N TRP A 181 1.88 -5.23 -4.38
CA TRP A 181 2.00 -5.99 -3.13
C TRP A 181 3.42 -5.97 -2.56
N HIS A 182 4.44 -6.14 -3.40
CA HIS A 182 5.83 -5.97 -2.98
C HIS A 182 6.04 -4.59 -2.34
N GLY A 183 5.55 -3.51 -2.96
CA GLY A 183 5.64 -2.15 -2.43
C GLY A 183 5.02 -2.02 -1.04
N MET A 184 3.87 -2.64 -0.83
CA MET A 184 3.19 -2.69 0.48
C MET A 184 4.05 -3.42 1.54
N ILE A 185 4.65 -4.57 1.21
CA ILE A 185 5.55 -5.29 2.13
C ILE A 185 6.83 -4.49 2.41
N CYS A 186 7.38 -3.83 1.39
CA CYS A 186 8.55 -2.97 1.52
C CYS A 186 8.28 -1.81 2.50
N ALA A 187 7.09 -1.21 2.45
CA ALA A 187 6.68 -0.14 3.36
C ALA A 187 6.76 -0.55 4.85
N LEU A 188 6.49 -1.81 5.17
CA LEU A 188 6.59 -2.33 6.55
C LEU A 188 8.02 -2.35 7.08
N THR A 189 9.02 -2.36 6.19
CA THR A 189 10.44 -2.33 6.59
C THR A 189 10.89 -0.95 7.05
N HIS A 190 10.16 0.11 6.75
CA HIS A 190 10.51 1.47 7.15
C HIS A 190 10.06 1.76 8.59
N LYS A 191 10.89 2.49 9.32
CA LYS A 191 10.54 2.94 10.68
C LYS A 191 9.50 4.05 10.59
N THR A 192 8.48 4.00 11.44
CA THR A 192 7.42 5.03 11.42
C THR A 192 7.88 6.35 12.03
N GLU A 193 8.74 6.29 13.05
CA GLU A 193 9.28 7.48 13.74
C GLU A 193 10.33 8.21 12.89
N THR A 194 11.07 7.45 12.08
CA THR A 194 12.08 7.96 11.15
C THR A 194 11.86 7.34 9.77
N PRO A 195 10.89 7.83 8.97
CA PRO A 195 10.47 7.21 7.70
C PRO A 195 11.60 6.97 6.69
N GLY A 196 12.69 7.74 6.78
CA GLY A 196 13.89 7.56 5.95
C GLY A 196 14.74 6.34 6.31
N ASP A 197 14.55 5.76 7.50
CA ASP A 197 15.32 4.65 8.01
C ASP A 197 14.60 3.31 7.80
N VAL A 198 15.39 2.30 7.45
CA VAL A 198 14.94 0.91 7.37
C VAL A 198 15.20 0.21 8.72
N ASP A 199 14.23 -0.56 9.21
CA ASP A 199 14.43 -1.55 10.26
C ASP A 199 15.02 -2.83 9.63
N GLU A 200 16.33 -2.97 9.71
CA GLU A 200 17.07 -4.09 9.12
C GLU A 200 16.61 -5.46 9.63
N LYS A 201 16.08 -5.54 10.88
CA LYS A 201 15.55 -6.79 11.41
C LYS A 201 14.25 -7.18 10.71
N VAL A 202 13.36 -6.21 10.52
CA VAL A 202 12.11 -6.42 9.76
C VAL A 202 12.44 -6.74 8.31
N LYS A 203 13.31 -5.96 7.66
CA LYS A 203 13.74 -6.23 6.28
C LYS A 203 14.30 -7.64 6.13
N LYS A 204 15.21 -8.07 7.01
CA LYS A 204 15.74 -9.43 7.00
C LYS A 204 14.64 -10.49 7.18
N ALA A 205 13.67 -10.24 8.05
CA ALA A 205 12.58 -11.18 8.29
C ALA A 205 11.67 -11.37 7.06
N PHE A 206 11.45 -10.31 6.27
CA PHE A 206 10.57 -10.36 5.09
C PHE A 206 11.29 -10.60 3.75
N PHE A 207 12.60 -10.38 3.67
CA PHE A 207 13.37 -10.47 2.41
C PHE A 207 14.63 -11.35 2.52
N GLY A 208 14.86 -11.98 3.66
CA GLY A 208 16.00 -12.87 3.90
C GLY A 208 17.33 -12.16 4.17
N ASP A 209 18.39 -12.94 4.38
CA ASP A 209 19.74 -12.43 4.62
C ASP A 209 20.29 -11.68 3.39
N LYS A 210 20.71 -10.42 3.60
CA LYS A 210 21.20 -9.46 2.59
C LYS A 210 20.20 -8.97 1.54
N GLY A 211 18.90 -9.29 1.63
CA GLY A 211 17.92 -8.85 0.62
C GLY A 211 18.28 -9.28 -0.81
N THR A 212 19.04 -10.37 -0.96
CA THR A 212 19.52 -10.85 -2.27
C THR A 212 18.38 -11.29 -3.18
N SER A 213 17.26 -11.67 -2.58
CA SER A 213 15.98 -11.73 -3.26
C SER A 213 15.31 -10.36 -3.10
N ASN A 214 15.19 -9.59 -4.18
CA ASN A 214 14.30 -8.42 -4.24
C ASN A 214 12.83 -8.88 -4.26
N GLU A 215 12.48 -9.94 -3.53
CA GLU A 215 11.14 -10.49 -3.41
C GLU A 215 10.88 -10.87 -1.96
N PRO A 216 9.63 -10.72 -1.47
CA PRO A 216 9.25 -11.23 -0.18
C PRO A 216 9.55 -12.73 -0.03
N ILE A 217 9.78 -13.17 1.21
CA ILE A 217 9.85 -14.59 1.55
C ILE A 217 8.57 -15.31 1.09
N GLU A 218 8.68 -16.63 0.86
CA GLU A 218 7.63 -17.45 0.24
C GLU A 218 6.23 -17.21 0.83
N THR A 219 6.12 -17.14 2.16
CA THR A 219 4.85 -16.90 2.88
C THR A 219 4.13 -15.62 2.46
N TYR A 220 4.86 -14.59 2.04
CA TYR A 220 4.34 -13.27 1.71
C TYR A 220 4.43 -12.94 0.22
N LYS A 221 4.69 -13.92 -0.64
CA LYS A 221 4.53 -13.74 -2.09
C LYS A 221 3.05 -13.57 -2.45
N TYR A 222 2.79 -12.79 -3.48
CA TYR A 222 1.43 -12.39 -3.89
C TYR A 222 0.49 -13.57 -4.17
N ASP A 223 1.02 -14.65 -4.75
CA ASP A 223 0.31 -15.88 -5.12
C ASP A 223 0.29 -16.95 -4.00
N GLN A 224 0.97 -16.70 -2.88
CA GLN A 224 1.13 -17.65 -1.77
C GLN A 224 0.48 -17.17 -0.47
N VAL A 225 0.49 -15.85 -0.23
CA VAL A 225 -0.04 -15.25 0.99
C VAL A 225 -1.55 -15.45 1.06
N LYS A 226 -2.03 -15.85 2.25
CA LYS A 226 -3.42 -16.23 2.47
C LYS A 226 -3.96 -15.70 3.79
N LEU A 227 -5.24 -15.36 3.80
CA LEU A 227 -5.99 -15.14 5.02
C LEU A 227 -6.61 -16.46 5.48
N LYS A 228 -6.49 -16.74 6.78
CA LYS A 228 -7.35 -17.73 7.45
C LYS A 228 -8.65 -17.03 7.79
N GLU A 229 -9.77 -17.58 7.35
CA GLU A 229 -11.08 -17.06 7.77
C GLU A 229 -11.38 -17.59 9.17
N GLU A 230 -11.51 -16.69 10.14
CA GLU A 230 -12.04 -17.01 11.46
C GLU A 230 -13.39 -16.28 11.57
N VAL A 231 -14.48 -17.02 11.43
CA VAL A 231 -15.83 -16.49 11.65
C VAL A 231 -16.27 -16.95 13.04
N ASN A 232 -16.38 -16.00 13.97
CA ASN A 232 -16.98 -16.21 15.30
C ASN A 232 -16.44 -17.42 16.10
N GLY A 233 -15.12 -17.62 16.14
CA GLY A 233 -14.49 -18.65 16.97
C GLY A 233 -14.75 -20.10 16.53
N ALA A 234 -15.52 -20.33 15.47
CA ALA A 234 -15.66 -21.63 14.84
C ALA A 234 -14.69 -21.71 13.65
N LYS A 235 -13.74 -22.66 13.71
CA LYS A 235 -12.96 -23.04 12.52
C LYS A 235 -13.94 -23.60 11.50
N THR A 236 -14.38 -22.80 10.54
CA THR A 236 -15.01 -23.35 9.34
C THR A 236 -13.94 -24.15 8.59
N ASN A 237 -14.32 -25.29 8.03
CA ASN A 237 -13.44 -26.09 7.14
C ASN A 237 -13.20 -25.39 5.80
N GLU A 238 -13.30 -24.05 5.75
CA GLU A 238 -13.13 -23.27 4.56
C GLU A 238 -11.64 -23.14 4.24
N SER A 239 -11.31 -23.44 2.99
CA SER A 239 -9.95 -23.31 2.49
C SER A 239 -9.49 -21.86 2.64
N PRO A 240 -8.26 -21.61 3.14
CA PRO A 240 -7.73 -20.26 3.30
C PRO A 240 -7.72 -19.53 1.96
N THR A 241 -8.09 -18.25 1.97
CA THR A 241 -8.21 -17.44 0.75
C THR A 241 -6.86 -16.82 0.39
N LEU A 242 -6.34 -17.15 -0.79
CA LEU A 242 -5.14 -16.52 -1.37
C LEU A 242 -5.40 -15.06 -1.74
N LEU A 243 -4.41 -14.18 -1.59
CA LEU A 243 -4.51 -12.77 -1.99
C LEU A 243 -4.88 -12.60 -3.46
N SER A 244 -4.28 -13.40 -4.34
CA SER A 244 -4.56 -13.37 -5.79
C SER A 244 -6.03 -13.63 -6.12
N GLU A 245 -6.74 -14.41 -5.29
CA GLU A 245 -8.16 -14.69 -5.45
C GLU A 245 -9.02 -13.70 -4.66
N PHE A 246 -8.56 -13.28 -3.47
CA PHE A 246 -9.25 -12.31 -2.62
C PHE A 246 -9.56 -11.02 -3.38
N VAL A 247 -8.55 -10.43 -4.05
CA VAL A 247 -8.71 -9.16 -4.76
C VAL A 247 -9.72 -9.22 -5.91
N LYS A 248 -10.06 -10.42 -6.39
CA LYS A 248 -11.05 -10.59 -7.47
C LYS A 248 -12.49 -10.58 -6.96
N ARG A 249 -12.71 -10.78 -5.65
CA ARG A 249 -14.04 -10.85 -5.05
C ARG A 249 -14.70 -9.47 -5.11
N PRO A 250 -16.00 -9.38 -5.45
CA PRO A 250 -16.74 -8.13 -5.33
C PRO A 250 -16.69 -7.61 -3.89
N THR A 251 -16.50 -6.31 -3.72
CA THR A 251 -16.63 -5.63 -2.44
C THR A 251 -18.11 -5.64 -2.02
N TYR A 252 -18.40 -6.23 -0.87
CA TYR A 252 -19.71 -6.12 -0.23
C TYR A 252 -19.70 -4.84 0.61
N PHE A 253 -20.40 -3.80 0.14
CA PHE A 253 -20.68 -2.58 0.90
C PHE A 253 -21.94 -2.74 1.74
#